data_AF-A0A922CEM9-F1
#
_entry.id   AF-A0A922CEM9-F1
#
_cell.length_a   1.000
_cell.length_b   1.000
_cell.length_c   1.000
_cell.angle_alpha   90.00
_cell.angle_beta   90.00
_cell.angle_gamma   90.00
#
_symmetry.space_group_name_H-M   'P 1'
#
loop_
_entity.id
_entity.type
_entity.pdbx_description
1 polymer ?
#
loop_
_entity_poly.entity_id
_entity_poly.type
_entity_poly.pdbx_seq_one_letter_code
_entity_poly.pdbx_strand_id
1 'polypeptide(L)'
;MNATGQLNQQLQQDLQNELITANQLLRLISFELQQLKSFTCAGGEFEANIKENASLLAKLASMKNINIENLPLMTRIQTNIAANDSHLAEQSLRNETSMED
;
A
#
# COMPACT_ATOMS: atom_id res chain seq x y z
N MET A 1 40.28 -36.19 -9.67
CA MET A 1 39.79 -34.88 -9.16
C MET A 1 38.76 -35.18 -8.08
N ASN A 2 38.94 -34.68 -6.87
CA ASN A 2 38.15 -35.09 -5.70
C ASN A 2 36.77 -34.40 -5.71
N ALA A 3 35.69 -35.19 -5.78
CA ALA A 3 34.31 -34.71 -5.78
C ALA A 3 33.98 -33.80 -4.58
N THR A 4 34.62 -34.04 -3.44
CA THR A 4 34.49 -33.22 -2.22
C THR A 4 35.07 -31.80 -2.38
N GLY A 5 36.09 -31.63 -3.23
CA GLY A 5 36.67 -30.31 -3.51
C GLY A 5 35.76 -29.46 -4.41
N GLN A 6 35.08 -30.09 -5.37
CA GLN A 6 34.10 -29.43 -6.24
C GLN A 6 32.84 -29.02 -5.47
N LEU A 7 32.36 -29.88 -4.57
CA LEU A 7 31.22 -29.56 -3.70
C LEU A 7 31.50 -28.36 -2.78
N ASN A 8 32.69 -28.30 -2.18
CA ASN A 8 33.08 -27.18 -1.33
C ASN A 8 33.24 -25.86 -2.11
N GLN A 9 33.72 -25.92 -3.36
CA GLN A 9 33.79 -24.75 -4.24
C GLN A 9 32.38 -24.25 -4.63
N GLN A 10 31.48 -25.17 -4.95
CA GLN A 10 30.09 -24.82 -5.26
C GLN A 10 29.39 -24.18 -4.06
N LEU A 11 29.51 -24.77 -2.87
CA LEU A 11 28.91 -24.21 -1.65
C LEU A 11 29.44 -22.81 -1.35
N GLN A 12 30.74 -22.56 -1.53
CA GLN A 12 31.32 -21.24 -1.36
C GLN A 12 30.75 -20.22 -2.35
N GLN A 13 30.53 -20.63 -3.61
CA GLN A 13 29.93 -19.77 -4.62
C GLN A 13 28.46 -19.48 -4.30
N ASP A 14 27.70 -20.48 -3.86
CA ASP A 14 26.29 -20.32 -3.50
C ASP A 14 26.12 -19.37 -2.31
N LEU A 15 26.96 -19.50 -1.28
CA LEU A 15 26.97 -18.59 -0.13
C LEU A 15 27.32 -17.15 -0.53
N GLN A 16 28.27 -16.97 -1.46
CA GLN A 16 28.61 -15.64 -1.97
C GLN A 16 27.45 -15.03 -2.76
N ASN A 17 26.80 -15.83 -3.61
CA ASN A 17 25.63 -15.39 -4.38
C ASN A 17 24.49 -14.98 -3.43
N GLU A 18 24.18 -15.80 -2.44
CA GLU A 18 23.14 -15.52 -1.46
C GLU A 18 23.45 -14.26 -0.65
N LEU A 19 24.71 -14.06 -0.24
CA LEU A 19 25.15 -12.85 0.46
C LEU A 19 25.01 -11.60 -0.42
N ILE A 20 25.34 -11.68 -1.71
CA ILE A 20 25.18 -10.58 -2.66
C ILE A 20 23.70 -10.24 -2.83
N THR A 21 22.86 -11.25 -3.06
CA THR A 21 21.42 -11.08 -3.23
C THR A 21 20.77 -10.51 -1.98
N ALA A 22 21.10 -11.04 -0.80
CA ALA A 22 20.59 -10.54 0.48
C ALA A 22 20.95 -9.06 0.70
N ASN A 23 22.20 -8.67 0.40
CA ASN A 23 22.60 -7.27 0.51
C ASN A 23 21.86 -6.35 -0.47
N GLN A 24 21.64 -6.80 -1.70
CA GLN A 24 20.86 -6.03 -2.68
C GLN A 24 19.41 -5.85 -2.21
N LEU A 25 18.78 -6.92 -1.71
CA LEU A 25 17.42 -6.86 -1.16
C LEU A 25 17.34 -5.91 0.04
N LEU A 26 18.29 -5.98 0.98
CA LEU A 26 18.34 -5.07 2.12
C LEU A 26 18.46 -3.60 1.68
N ARG A 27 19.24 -3.32 0.64
CA ARG A 27 19.37 -1.97 0.08
C ARG A 27 18.05 -1.48 -0.53
N LEU A 28 17.35 -2.34 -1.26
CA LEU A 28 16.02 -2.02 -1.82
C LEU A 28 15.00 -1.76 -0.72
N ILE A 29 14.94 -2.63 0.28
CA ILE A 29 14.04 -2.48 1.44
C ILE A 29 14.33 -1.16 2.18
N SER A 30 15.59 -0.82 2.40
CA SER A 30 15.98 0.44 3.04
C SER A 30 15.48 1.66 2.25
N PHE A 31 15.59 1.62 0.92
CA PHE A 31 15.12 2.70 0.05
C PHE A 31 13.59 2.84 0.12
N GLU A 32 12.85 1.74 0.04
CA GLU A 32 11.39 1.74 0.16
C GLU A 32 10.93 2.25 1.54
N LEU A 33 11.61 1.83 2.62
CA LEU A 33 11.32 2.33 3.96
C LEU A 33 11.57 3.83 4.10
N GLN A 34 12.60 4.35 3.43
CA GLN A 34 12.88 5.78 3.41
C GLN A 34 11.80 6.55 2.65
N GLN A 35 11.32 6.03 1.51
CA GLN A 35 10.21 6.63 0.77
C GLN A 35 8.93 6.65 1.62
N LEU A 36 8.55 5.51 2.21
CA LEU A 36 7.39 5.42 3.09
C LEU A 36 7.48 6.41 4.23
N LYS A 37 8.64 6.50 4.89
CA LYS A 37 8.88 7.47 5.96
C LYS A 37 8.69 8.90 5.46
N SER A 38 9.17 9.26 4.28
CA SER A 38 8.99 10.61 3.72
C SER A 38 7.54 10.90 3.34
N PHE A 39 6.80 9.89 2.87
CA PHE A 39 5.39 10.03 2.50
C PHE A 39 4.50 10.18 3.74
N THR A 40 4.76 9.39 4.80
CA THR A 40 3.96 9.34 6.02
C THR A 40 4.48 10.22 7.16
N CYS A 41 5.53 11.03 6.94
CA CYS A 41 6.03 11.91 8.00
C CYS A 41 4.98 12.98 8.37
N ALA A 42 5.11 13.54 9.57
CA ALA A 42 4.28 14.67 9.98
C ALA A 42 4.51 15.85 9.04
N GLY A 43 3.43 16.39 8.46
CA GLY A 43 3.47 17.40 7.41
C GLY A 43 3.88 16.87 6.03
N GLY A 44 4.05 15.56 5.87
CA GLY A 44 4.29 14.90 4.60
C GLY A 44 3.05 14.84 3.70
N GLU A 45 3.22 14.29 2.51
CA GLU A 45 2.19 14.23 1.48
C GLU A 45 0.94 13.48 1.95
N PHE A 46 1.10 12.39 2.69
CA PHE A 46 -0.04 11.63 3.22
C PHE A 46 -0.93 12.49 4.13
N GLU A 47 -0.32 13.22 5.07
CA GLU A 47 -1.08 14.06 6.01
C GLU A 47 -1.73 15.25 5.28
N ALA A 48 -1.03 15.83 4.30
CA ALA A 48 -1.58 16.89 3.46
C ALA A 48 -2.83 16.42 2.70
N ASN A 49 -2.77 15.24 2.09
CA ASN A 49 -3.90 14.65 1.36
C ASN A 49 -5.08 14.34 2.30
N ILE A 50 -4.83 13.83 3.50
CA ILE A 50 -5.89 13.59 4.50
C ILE A 50 -6.55 14.92 4.91
N LYS A 51 -5.76 15.97 5.14
CA LYS A 51 -6.28 17.31 5.48
C LYS A 51 -7.11 17.92 4.35
N GLU A 52 -6.65 17.78 3.11
CA GLU A 52 -7.40 18.25 1.94
C GLU A 52 -8.71 17.49 1.79
N ASN A 53 -8.69 16.16 1.88
CA ASN A 53 -9.89 15.33 1.81
C ASN A 53 -10.90 15.69 2.91
N ALA A 54 -10.44 15.92 4.15
CA ALA A 54 -11.30 16.37 5.24
C ALA A 54 -11.93 17.74 4.95
N SER A 55 -11.15 18.68 4.38
CA SER A 55 -11.64 20.00 3.97
C SER A 55 -12.68 19.92 2.85
N LEU A 56 -12.45 19.06 1.85
CA LEU A 56 -13.39 18.82 0.76
C LEU A 56 -14.68 18.18 1.27
N LEU A 57 -14.58 17.20 2.17
CA LEU A 57 -15.74 16.59 2.81
C LEU A 57 -16.54 17.63 3.62
N ALA A 58 -15.86 18.53 4.33
CA ALA A 58 -16.49 19.63 5.04
C ALA A 58 -17.25 20.59 4.12
N LYS A 59 -16.68 20.94 2.98
CA LYS A 59 -17.36 21.74 1.96
C LYS A 59 -18.55 21.01 1.36
N LEU A 60 -18.41 19.72 1.05
CA LEU A 60 -19.50 18.94 0.47
C LEU A 60 -20.67 18.82 1.43
N ALA A 61 -20.38 18.58 2.70
CA ALA A 61 -21.38 18.47 3.74
C ALA A 61 -22.10 19.79 3.99
N SER A 62 -21.39 20.92 4.00
CA SER A 62 -22.03 22.24 4.12
C SER A 62 -22.95 22.54 2.93
N MET A 63 -22.56 22.16 1.70
CA MET A 63 -23.41 22.31 0.51
C MET A 63 -24.67 21.43 0.56
N LYS A 64 -24.62 20.30 1.27
CA LYS A 64 -25.73 19.33 1.38
C LYS A 64 -26.45 19.37 2.72
N ASN A 65 -26.09 20.30 3.62
CA ASN A 65 -26.55 20.35 5.02
C ASN A 65 -26.41 19.01 5.76
N ILE A 66 -25.34 18.26 5.47
CA ILE A 66 -25.04 16.98 6.12
C ILE A 66 -24.25 17.25 7.40
N ASN A 67 -24.65 16.64 8.52
CA ASN A 67 -23.87 16.69 9.75
C ASN A 67 -22.72 15.67 9.70
N ILE A 68 -21.50 16.19 9.57
CA ILE A 68 -20.26 15.40 9.42
C ILE A 68 -19.86 14.70 10.71
N GLU A 69 -20.24 15.27 11.87
CA GLU A 69 -19.88 14.72 13.18
C GLU A 69 -20.59 13.39 13.47
N ASN A 70 -21.71 13.14 12.77
CA ASN A 70 -22.49 11.91 12.87
C ASN A 70 -22.33 11.00 11.64
N LEU A 71 -21.37 11.28 10.76
CA LEU A 71 -21.11 10.36 9.64
C LEU A 71 -20.58 9.03 10.20
N PRO A 72 -21.06 7.89 9.69
CA PRO A 72 -20.49 6.61 10.04
C PRO A 72 -19.00 6.59 9.69
N LEU A 73 -18.22 5.88 10.51
CA LEU A 73 -16.80 5.67 10.24
C LEU A 73 -16.63 5.17 8.80
N MET A 74 -15.76 5.84 8.04
CA MET A 74 -15.40 5.39 6.69
C MET A 74 -14.88 3.96 6.80
N THR A 75 -15.62 3.03 6.22
CA THR A 75 -15.16 1.64 6.13
C THR A 75 -14.08 1.60 5.07
N ARG A 76 -12.85 1.21 5.47
CA ARG A 76 -11.77 0.99 4.51
C ARG A 76 -12.18 -0.17 3.62
N ILE A 77 -12.61 0.12 2.40
CA ILE A 77 -12.80 -0.92 1.39
C ILE A 77 -11.42 -1.49 1.10
N GLN A 78 -11.19 -2.72 1.56
CA GLN A 78 -10.01 -3.48 1.20
C GLN A 78 -10.20 -3.91 -0.25
N THR A 79 -9.78 -3.04 -1.18
CA THR A 79 -9.61 -3.45 -2.57
C THR A 79 -8.49 -4.47 -2.57
N ASN A 80 -8.85 -5.74 -2.69
CA ASN A 80 -7.90 -6.80 -2.93
C ASN A 80 -7.34 -6.53 -4.32
N ILE A 81 -6.20 -5.84 -4.41
CA ILE A 81 -5.49 -5.57 -5.66
C ILE A 81 -4.84 -6.89 -6.08
N ALA A 82 -5.67 -7.88 -6.40
CA ALA A 82 -5.32 -8.93 -7.34
C ALA A 82 -5.42 -8.28 -8.72
N ALA A 83 -4.33 -8.39 -9.47
CA ALA A 83 -4.09 -7.68 -10.72
C ALA A 83 -5.25 -7.76 -11.75
N ASN A 84 -5.40 -6.67 -12.52
CA ASN A 84 -6.03 -6.59 -13.84
C ASN A 84 -7.56 -6.75 -13.97
N ASP A 85 -8.38 -5.88 -13.38
CA ASP A 85 -9.63 -5.50 -14.07
C ASP A 85 -10.22 -4.17 -13.57
N SER A 86 -10.04 -3.12 -14.37
CA SER A 86 -10.52 -1.76 -14.13
C SER A 86 -12.03 -1.58 -14.31
N HIS A 87 -12.82 -2.67 -14.34
CA HIS A 87 -14.27 -2.62 -14.63
C HIS A 87 -15.18 -3.15 -13.53
N LEU A 88 -14.63 -3.73 -12.45
CA LEU A 88 -15.44 -4.29 -11.35
C LEU A 88 -15.66 -3.33 -10.17
N ALA A 89 -14.87 -2.26 -10.05
CA ALA A 89 -14.99 -1.31 -8.94
C ALA A 89 -16.30 -0.50 -8.98
N GLU A 90 -16.83 -0.16 -10.16
CA GLU A 90 -18.08 0.60 -10.28
C GLU A 90 -19.35 -0.25 -9.99
N GLN A 91 -19.28 -1.57 -10.11
CA GLN A 91 -20.46 -2.43 -9.89
C GLN A 91 -20.75 -2.67 -8.42
N SER A 92 -19.73 -2.68 -7.54
CA SER A 92 -19.93 -2.92 -6.11
C SER A 92 -20.60 -1.73 -5.39
N LEU A 93 -20.41 -0.48 -5.87
CA LEU A 93 -21.09 0.69 -5.30
C LEU A 93 -22.59 0.74 -5.63
N ARG A 94 -23.02 0.08 -6.72
CA ARG A 94 -24.41 0.14 -7.17
C ARG A 94 -25.33 -0.83 -6.45
N ASN A 95 -24.77 -1.87 -5.82
CA ASN A 95 -25.57 -2.91 -5.17
C ASN A 95 -25.94 -2.59 -3.72
N GLU A 96 -25.29 -1.62 -3.07
CA GLU A 96 -25.63 -1.23 -1.68
C GLU A 96 -26.70 -0.12 -1.59
N THR A 97 -27.07 0.49 -2.72
CA THR A 97 -28.07 1.59 -2.76
C THR A 97 -29.48 1.13 -3.15
N SER A 98 -29.76 -0.17 -3.15
CA SER A 98 -31.09 -0.74 -3.43
C SER A 98 -31.48 -1.79 -2.40
N MET A 99 -31.58 -1.39 -1.14
CA MET A 99 -32.51 -1.98 -0.18
C MET A 99 -32.84 -0.93 0.87
N GLU A 100 -34.04 -0.35 0.77
CA GLU A 100 -35.02 -0.10 1.85
C GLU A 100 -36.00 0.97 1.36
N ASP A 101 -37.09 0.49 0.73
CA ASP A 101 -38.43 1.09 0.83
C ASP A 101 -39.05 0.68 2.19
#